data_AF-A0A971WLI0-F1
#
_entry.id   AF-A0A971WLI0-F1
#
_cell.length_a   1.000
_cell.length_b   1.000
_cell.length_c   1.000
_cell.angle_alpha   90.00
_cell.angle_beta   90.00
_cell.angle_gamma   90.00
#
_symmetry.space_group_name_H-M   'P 1'
#
loop_
_entity.id
_entity.type
_entity.pdbx_description
1 polymer ?
#
loop_
_entity_poly.entity_id
_entity_poly.type
_entity_poly.pdbx_seq_one_letter_code
_entity_poly.pdbx_strand_id
1 'polypeptide(L)'
;MITVKKLRTLAVKNRLRKCAAIFHYGALGQENLSYLADIAVVATEAAVQLDNGESNCERLKRLSAGDMGDKTLCADLCYEILHLLGAEPADWDFVTEDGSDLDGRVRKVLPLTLILDRIRSPFNVGSIFRTADSFGVEKVILIEGTASPQHGRAIRTARGTEETVDWEFMSPESAVKMIRSSCDKVIALELGGTNIEEFVFPFKG
;
A
#
# COMPACT_ATOMS: atom_id res chain seq x y z
N MET A 1 9.56 -20.58 4.22
CA MET A 1 11.03 -20.52 4.40
C MET A 1 11.73 -21.38 3.35
N ILE A 2 12.54 -20.79 2.46
CA ILE A 2 13.36 -21.52 1.49
C ILE A 2 14.66 -21.98 2.18
N THR A 3 15.18 -23.16 1.87
CA THR A 3 16.45 -23.59 2.48
C THR A 3 17.64 -22.85 1.86
N VAL A 4 18.68 -22.56 2.65
CA VAL A 4 19.94 -21.95 2.17
C VAL A 4 20.53 -22.73 1.00
N LYS A 5 20.50 -24.06 1.08
CA LYS A 5 20.94 -24.96 0.00
C LYS A 5 20.17 -24.71 -1.30
N LYS A 6 18.84 -24.61 -1.22
CA LYS A 6 17.99 -24.36 -2.40
C LYS A 6 18.20 -22.96 -2.94
N LEU A 7 18.35 -21.96 -2.07
CA LEU A 7 18.62 -20.57 -2.44
C LEU A 7 19.90 -20.44 -3.28
N ARG A 8 20.97 -21.13 -2.88
CA ARG A 8 22.25 -21.20 -3.61
C ARG A 8 22.15 -21.82 -5.02
N THR A 9 21.11 -22.60 -5.32
CA THR A 9 20.89 -23.15 -6.67
C THR A 9 20.23 -22.18 -7.65
N LEU A 10 19.67 -21.06 -7.17
CA LEU A 10 19.00 -20.10 -8.02
C LEU A 10 20.00 -19.26 -8.83
N ALA A 11 19.56 -18.78 -10.00
CA ALA A 11 20.28 -17.78 -10.77
C ALA A 11 20.53 -16.51 -9.93
N VAL A 12 21.68 -15.87 -10.12
CA VAL A 12 22.21 -14.78 -9.27
C VAL A 12 21.15 -13.70 -8.97
N LYS A 13 20.52 -13.12 -10.00
CA LYS A 13 19.48 -12.09 -9.82
C LYS A 13 18.26 -12.60 -9.04
N ASN A 14 17.83 -13.84 -9.27
CA ASN A 14 16.69 -14.42 -8.54
C ASN A 14 17.05 -14.76 -7.09
N ARG A 15 18.31 -15.16 -6.85
CA ARG A 15 18.84 -15.38 -5.51
C ARG A 15 18.82 -14.09 -4.70
N LEU A 16 19.36 -13.01 -5.27
CA LEU A 16 19.37 -11.68 -4.66
C LEU A 16 17.95 -11.17 -4.36
N ARG A 17 17.02 -11.26 -5.33
CA ARG A 17 15.60 -10.91 -5.08
C ARG A 17 15.00 -11.68 -3.91
N LYS A 18 15.32 -12.98 -3.77
CA LYS A 18 14.85 -13.79 -2.66
C LYS A 18 15.51 -13.39 -1.34
N CYS A 19 16.81 -13.07 -1.34
CA CYS A 19 17.48 -12.53 -0.16
C CYS A 19 16.87 -11.20 0.29
N ALA A 20 16.62 -10.25 -0.63
CA ALA A 20 15.97 -8.98 -0.32
C ALA A 20 14.61 -9.19 0.36
N ALA A 21 13.76 -10.05 -0.21
CA ALA A 21 12.46 -10.38 0.38
C ALA A 21 12.59 -10.98 1.80
N ILE A 22 13.58 -11.85 2.04
CA ILE A 22 13.81 -12.42 3.37
C ILE A 22 14.27 -11.34 4.36
N PHE A 23 15.15 -10.42 3.94
CA PHE A 23 15.58 -9.31 4.78
C PHE A 23 14.45 -8.33 5.09
N HIS A 24 13.53 -8.09 4.17
CA HIS A 24 12.31 -7.34 4.45
C HIS A 24 11.48 -8.00 5.57
N TYR A 25 11.25 -9.32 5.52
CA TYR A 25 10.60 -10.02 6.64
C TYR A 25 11.42 -10.00 7.94
N GLY A 26 12.75 -9.99 7.84
CA GLY A 26 13.65 -9.77 8.98
C GLY A 26 13.44 -8.39 9.63
N ALA A 27 13.29 -7.34 8.82
CA ALA A 27 12.99 -5.98 9.31
C ALA A 27 11.62 -5.92 10.02
N LEU A 28 10.65 -6.72 9.59
CA LEU A 28 9.36 -6.88 10.27
C LEU A 28 9.44 -7.74 11.54
N GLY A 29 10.60 -8.31 11.86
CA GLY A 29 10.79 -9.23 13.00
C GLY A 29 10.14 -10.61 12.81
N GLN A 30 9.91 -11.02 11.56
CA GLN A 30 9.19 -12.26 11.21
C GLN A 30 10.13 -13.42 10.82
N GLU A 31 11.44 -13.28 10.99
CA GLU A 31 12.43 -14.27 10.58
C GLU A 31 13.41 -14.62 11.71
N ASN A 32 14.06 -15.79 11.59
CA ASN A 32 15.01 -16.28 12.58
C ASN A 32 16.42 -15.68 12.38
N LEU A 33 17.05 -15.21 13.47
CA LEU A 33 18.38 -14.56 13.44
C LEU A 33 19.49 -15.42 12.82
N SER A 34 19.56 -16.71 13.17
CA SER A 34 20.60 -17.60 12.63
C SER A 34 20.41 -17.82 11.13
N TYR A 35 19.15 -17.85 10.69
CA TYR A 35 18.81 -17.91 9.28
C TYR A 35 19.18 -16.61 8.55
N LEU A 36 18.86 -15.44 9.11
CA LEU A 36 19.21 -14.14 8.51
C LEU A 36 20.73 -13.99 8.31
N ALA A 37 21.54 -14.47 9.28
CA ALA A 37 22.99 -14.49 9.14
C ALA A 37 23.45 -15.35 7.95
N ASP A 38 22.88 -16.55 7.78
CA ASP A 38 23.17 -17.39 6.61
C ASP A 38 22.76 -16.70 5.29
N ILE A 39 21.64 -15.98 5.30
CA ILE A 39 21.15 -15.23 4.12
C ILE A 39 22.09 -14.07 3.77
N ALA A 40 22.68 -13.38 4.77
CA ALA A 40 23.66 -12.32 4.54
C ALA A 40 24.92 -12.82 3.81
N VAL A 41 25.40 -14.01 4.20
CA VAL A 41 26.50 -14.68 3.49
C VAL A 41 26.11 -14.99 2.04
N VAL A 42 24.92 -15.58 1.83
CA VAL A 42 24.44 -15.93 0.48
C VAL A 42 24.24 -14.68 -0.40
N ALA A 43 23.71 -13.60 0.16
CA ALA A 43 23.48 -12.35 -0.54
C ALA A 43 24.82 -11.72 -0.97
N THR A 44 25.79 -11.67 -0.05
CA THR A 44 27.13 -11.14 -0.33
C THR A 44 27.83 -11.91 -1.46
N GLU A 45 27.84 -13.24 -1.40
CA GLU A 45 28.41 -14.07 -2.47
C GLU A 45 27.73 -13.82 -3.82
N ALA A 46 26.40 -13.70 -3.84
CA ALA A 46 25.64 -13.46 -5.05
C ALA A 46 25.86 -12.05 -5.61
N ALA A 47 26.03 -11.04 -4.75
CA ALA A 47 26.33 -9.68 -5.16
C ALA A 47 27.71 -9.60 -5.82
N VAL A 48 28.73 -10.24 -5.25
CA VAL A 48 30.06 -10.32 -5.87
C VAL A 48 30.01 -10.98 -7.26
N GLN A 49 29.17 -12.00 -7.43
CA GLN A 49 28.96 -12.66 -8.73
C GLN A 49 28.23 -11.75 -9.74
N LEU A 50 27.32 -10.89 -9.28
CA LEU A 50 26.58 -9.97 -10.14
C LEU A 50 27.45 -8.79 -10.61
N ASP A 51 28.31 -8.29 -9.72
CA ASP A 51 29.09 -7.06 -9.89
C ASP A 51 30.39 -7.27 -10.68
N ASN A 52 30.68 -8.50 -11.16
CA ASN A 52 31.95 -8.88 -11.80
C ASN A 52 33.22 -8.45 -11.02
N GLY A 53 33.10 -8.19 -9.71
CA GLY A 53 34.19 -7.70 -8.87
C GLY A 53 34.40 -6.18 -8.84
N GLU A 54 33.47 -5.37 -9.35
CA GLU A 54 33.48 -3.93 -9.13
C GLU A 54 33.16 -3.56 -7.66
N SER A 55 33.33 -2.29 -7.29
CA SER A 55 33.24 -1.81 -5.91
C SER A 55 31.81 -1.68 -5.37
N ASN A 56 30.79 -2.05 -6.15
CA ASN A 56 29.40 -1.71 -5.82
C ASN A 56 28.84 -2.60 -4.68
N CYS A 57 29.42 -3.78 -4.45
CA CYS A 57 29.02 -4.68 -3.35
C CYS A 57 29.69 -4.41 -1.98
N GLU A 58 30.58 -3.41 -1.85
CA GLU A 58 31.30 -3.14 -0.60
C GLU A 58 30.40 -2.71 0.56
N ARG A 59 29.35 -1.92 0.26
CA ARG A 59 28.36 -1.53 1.27
C ARG A 59 27.60 -2.74 1.78
N LEU A 60 27.15 -3.64 0.90
CA LEU A 60 26.48 -4.88 1.29
C LEU A 60 27.36 -5.77 2.18
N LYS A 61 28.65 -5.92 1.86
CA LYS A 61 29.61 -6.67 2.68
C LYS A 61 29.72 -6.09 4.09
N ARG A 62 29.82 -4.76 4.20
CA ARG A 62 29.92 -4.06 5.48
C ARG A 62 28.65 -4.26 6.32
N LEU A 63 27.48 -4.10 5.71
CA LEU A 63 26.19 -4.30 6.38
C LEU A 63 26.01 -5.75 6.82
N SER A 64 26.45 -6.72 6.01
CA SER A 64 26.32 -8.15 6.31
C SER A 64 27.12 -8.61 7.54
N ALA A 65 28.04 -7.79 8.03
CA ALA A 65 28.81 -8.04 9.26
C ALA A 65 28.14 -7.50 10.53
N GLY A 66 27.02 -6.79 10.41
CA GLY A 66 26.28 -6.24 11.55
C GLY A 66 25.41 -7.27 12.27
N ASP A 67 24.69 -6.80 13.30
CA ASP A 67 23.79 -7.62 14.10
C ASP A 67 22.46 -7.87 13.38
N MET A 68 22.18 -9.12 13.00
CA MET A 68 20.92 -9.50 12.33
C MET A 68 19.69 -9.38 13.24
N GLY A 69 19.86 -9.11 14.53
CA GLY A 69 18.79 -8.72 15.44
C GLY A 69 18.31 -7.27 15.25
N ASP A 70 19.11 -6.44 14.57
CA ASP A 70 18.74 -5.07 14.24
C ASP A 70 17.81 -5.06 13.02
N LYS A 71 16.56 -4.62 13.26
CA LYS A 71 15.53 -4.49 12.22
C LYS A 71 15.92 -3.46 11.16
N THR A 72 16.57 -2.37 11.56
CA THR A 72 17.04 -1.33 10.64
C THR A 72 18.13 -1.88 9.74
N LEU A 73 19.04 -2.70 10.28
CA LEU A 73 20.07 -3.36 9.47
C LEU A 73 19.44 -4.31 8.43
N CYS A 74 18.42 -5.06 8.82
CA CYS A 74 17.69 -5.92 7.88
C CYS A 74 17.05 -5.10 6.75
N ALA A 75 16.46 -3.93 7.06
CA ALA A 75 15.92 -3.03 6.06
C ALA A 75 17.03 -2.49 5.12
N ASP A 76 18.15 -2.05 5.68
CA ASP A 76 19.31 -1.58 4.92
C ASP A 76 19.87 -2.65 3.97
N LEU A 77 19.97 -3.90 4.43
CA LEU A 77 20.37 -5.04 3.60
C LEU A 77 19.39 -5.30 2.46
N CYS A 78 18.08 -5.19 2.71
CA CYS A 78 17.07 -5.29 1.67
C CYS A 78 17.25 -4.21 0.59
N TYR A 79 17.33 -2.94 1.01
CA TYR A 79 17.45 -1.79 0.10
C TYR A 79 18.75 -1.82 -0.69
N GLU A 80 19.85 -2.23 -0.07
CA GLU A 80 21.13 -2.38 -0.76
C GLU A 80 21.06 -3.44 -1.86
N ILE A 81 20.40 -4.57 -1.60
CA ILE A 81 20.22 -5.62 -2.62
C ILE A 81 19.31 -5.14 -3.75
N LEU A 82 18.24 -4.39 -3.45
CA LEU A 82 17.37 -3.81 -4.47
C LEU A 82 18.14 -2.81 -5.35
N HIS A 83 18.96 -1.95 -4.74
CA HIS A 83 19.81 -1.01 -5.44
C HIS A 83 20.77 -1.73 -6.41
N LEU A 84 21.44 -2.80 -5.98
CA LEU A 84 22.30 -3.64 -6.83
C LEU A 84 21.54 -4.29 -8.01
N LEU A 85 20.24 -4.53 -7.84
CA LEU A 85 19.38 -5.07 -8.89
C LEU A 85 18.83 -3.99 -9.84
N GLY A 86 19.13 -2.71 -9.60
CA GLY A 86 18.53 -1.58 -10.31
C GLY A 86 17.03 -1.44 -10.02
N ALA A 87 16.60 -1.88 -8.84
CA ALA A 87 15.23 -1.74 -8.36
C ALA A 87 15.18 -0.67 -7.26
N GLU A 88 14.14 0.15 -7.28
CA GLU A 88 13.84 1.10 -6.21
C GLU A 88 12.71 0.54 -5.36
N PRO A 89 12.83 0.56 -4.02
CA PRO A 89 11.71 0.22 -3.14
C PRO A 89 10.57 1.21 -3.35
N ALA A 90 9.33 0.71 -3.35
CA ALA A 90 8.17 1.57 -3.33
C ALA A 90 7.96 2.16 -1.93
N ASP A 91 7.17 3.24 -1.83
CA ASP A 91 6.91 3.92 -0.55
C ASP A 91 6.29 3.00 0.51
N TRP A 92 5.54 1.97 0.09
CA TRP A 92 4.95 0.97 0.97
C TRP A 92 5.91 -0.18 1.35
N ASP A 93 7.07 -0.28 0.71
CA ASP A 93 8.11 -1.25 1.10
C ASP A 93 8.97 -0.73 2.27
N PHE A 94 8.72 0.49 2.74
CA PHE A 94 9.37 1.07 3.90
C PHE A 94 8.80 0.51 5.19
N VAL A 95 9.69 -0.02 6.03
CA VAL A 95 9.36 -0.49 7.38
C VAL A 95 9.52 0.69 8.33
N THR A 96 8.51 0.95 9.15
CA THR A 96 8.57 2.02 10.16
C THR A 96 9.40 1.59 11.38
N GLU A 97 9.76 2.54 12.26
CA GLU A 97 10.64 2.27 13.41
C GLU A 97 10.09 1.20 14.38
N ASP A 98 8.77 1.04 14.47
CA ASP A 98 8.16 0.00 15.31
C ASP A 98 8.14 -1.39 14.64
N GLY A 99 8.60 -1.48 13.40
CA GLY A 99 8.57 -2.70 12.59
C GLY A 99 7.19 -3.00 12.01
N SER A 100 6.26 -2.03 12.01
CA SER A 100 5.01 -2.16 11.27
C SER A 100 5.26 -2.00 9.78
N ASP A 101 4.65 -2.92 9.02
CA ASP A 101 4.59 -2.85 7.58
C ASP A 101 3.64 -1.71 7.18
N LEU A 102 4.05 -0.90 6.22
CA LEU A 102 3.12 -0.04 5.50
C LEU A 102 2.40 -0.90 4.46
N ASP A 103 1.73 -1.98 4.87
CA ASP A 103 0.99 -2.83 3.93
C ASP A 103 -0.03 -1.93 3.23
N GLY A 104 0.25 -1.59 1.97
CA GLY A 104 -0.62 -0.73 1.16
C GLY A 104 -2.02 -1.31 0.97
N ARG A 105 -2.25 -2.57 1.37
CA ARG A 105 -3.55 -3.24 1.40
C ARG A 105 -4.29 -3.03 2.72
N VAL A 106 -3.59 -2.74 3.81
CA VAL A 106 -4.19 -2.44 5.12
C VAL A 106 -4.51 -0.94 5.16
N ARG A 107 -5.57 -0.58 4.43
CA ARG A 107 -6.13 0.77 4.50
C ARG A 107 -6.80 0.97 5.87
N LYS A 108 -6.56 2.12 6.51
CA LYS A 108 -7.36 2.54 7.67
C LYS A 108 -8.73 2.99 7.16
N VAL A 109 -9.72 2.10 7.27
CA VAL A 109 -11.09 2.41 6.87
C VAL A 109 -11.81 3.17 7.99
N LEU A 110 -12.33 4.34 7.66
CA LEU A 110 -13.24 5.10 8.49
C LEU A 110 -14.67 4.69 8.16
N PRO A 111 -15.57 4.57 9.16
CA PRO A 111 -16.98 4.27 8.94
C PRO A 111 -17.70 5.51 8.38
N LEU A 112 -17.36 5.82 7.12
CA LEU A 112 -17.79 6.96 6.35
C LEU A 112 -18.31 6.46 5.01
N THR A 113 -19.58 6.76 4.72
CA THR A 113 -20.19 6.47 3.42
C THR A 113 -20.38 7.74 2.61
N LEU A 114 -19.85 7.79 1.38
CA LEU A 114 -20.11 8.88 0.44
C LEU A 114 -21.30 8.56 -0.44
N ILE A 115 -22.20 9.52 -0.65
CA ILE A 115 -23.33 9.38 -1.57
C ILE A 115 -23.17 10.39 -2.71
N LEU A 116 -23.07 9.90 -3.94
CA LEU A 116 -22.95 10.73 -5.13
C LEU A 116 -24.32 10.84 -5.81
N ASP A 117 -24.98 11.98 -5.63
CA ASP A 117 -26.25 12.26 -6.30
C ASP A 117 -26.02 12.78 -7.73
N ARG A 118 -26.27 11.90 -8.70
CA ARG A 118 -26.31 12.21 -10.14
C ARG A 118 -25.09 12.99 -10.66
N ILE A 119 -23.89 12.65 -10.20
CA ILE A 119 -22.64 13.25 -10.69
C ILE A 119 -22.32 12.71 -12.09
N ARG A 120 -22.65 13.49 -13.13
CA ARG A 120 -22.57 13.04 -14.53
C ARG A 120 -21.16 13.06 -15.13
N SER A 121 -20.20 13.75 -14.50
CA SER A 121 -18.82 13.85 -15.01
C SER A 121 -18.01 12.61 -14.60
N PRO A 122 -17.56 11.76 -15.53
CA PRO A 122 -16.71 10.62 -15.19
C PRO A 122 -15.37 11.06 -14.60
N PHE A 123 -14.87 12.22 -15.01
CA PHE A 123 -13.65 12.79 -14.42
C PHE A 123 -13.86 13.09 -12.93
N ASN A 124 -14.98 13.72 -12.56
CA ASN A 124 -15.27 14.02 -11.15
C ASN A 124 -15.48 12.73 -10.35
N VAL A 125 -16.19 11.74 -10.90
CA VAL A 125 -16.34 10.44 -10.26
C VAL A 125 -14.97 9.82 -9.98
N GLY A 126 -14.09 9.74 -10.98
CA GLY A 126 -12.75 9.18 -10.77
C GLY A 126 -11.91 9.96 -9.75
N SER A 127 -11.98 11.30 -9.76
CA SER A 127 -11.31 12.14 -8.75
C SER A 127 -11.85 11.89 -7.34
N ILE A 128 -13.17 11.71 -7.19
CA ILE A 128 -13.80 11.41 -5.90
C ILE A 128 -13.33 10.06 -5.38
N PHE A 129 -13.27 9.02 -6.22
CA PHE A 129 -12.75 7.70 -5.81
C PHE A 129 -11.30 7.77 -5.32
N ARG A 130 -10.46 8.54 -6.01
CA ARG A 130 -9.07 8.71 -5.62
C ARG A 130 -8.93 9.41 -4.26
N THR A 131 -9.75 10.43 -4.02
CA THR A 131 -9.83 11.11 -2.72
C THR A 131 -10.39 10.17 -1.65
N ALA A 132 -11.44 9.41 -1.96
CA ALA A 132 -12.09 8.48 -1.05
C ALA A 132 -11.12 7.42 -0.53
N ASP A 133 -10.30 6.85 -1.43
CA ASP A 133 -9.24 5.91 -1.09
C ASP A 133 -8.19 6.54 -0.16
N SER A 134 -7.70 7.74 -0.51
CA SER A 134 -6.70 8.46 0.27
C SER A 134 -7.15 8.81 1.70
N PHE A 135 -8.45 9.05 1.90
CA PHE A 135 -9.04 9.36 3.21
C PHE A 135 -9.63 8.13 3.92
N GLY A 136 -9.53 6.94 3.33
CA GLY A 136 -10.03 5.70 3.94
C GLY A 136 -11.55 5.62 4.02
N VAL A 137 -12.28 6.18 3.07
CA VAL A 137 -13.75 6.05 2.97
C VAL A 137 -14.12 4.56 2.83
N GLU A 138 -15.07 4.11 3.64
CA GLU A 138 -15.55 2.73 3.61
C GLU A 138 -16.21 2.41 2.28
N LYS A 139 -17.24 3.18 1.93
CA LYS A 139 -18.12 2.88 0.80
C LYS A 139 -18.55 4.13 0.03
N VAL A 140 -18.73 3.99 -1.28
CA VAL A 140 -19.32 5.01 -2.16
C VAL A 140 -20.62 4.50 -2.78
N ILE A 141 -21.71 5.21 -2.56
CA ILE A 141 -23.03 4.92 -3.15
C ILE A 141 -23.24 5.86 -4.32
N LEU A 142 -23.47 5.30 -5.50
CA LEU A 142 -23.76 6.07 -6.71
C LEU A 142 -25.26 6.05 -6.98
N ILE A 143 -25.90 7.21 -6.89
CA ILE A 143 -27.33 7.32 -7.24
C ILE A 143 -27.47 7.17 -8.75
N GLU A 144 -28.51 6.46 -9.19
CA GLU A 144 -28.86 6.33 -10.61
C GLU A 144 -28.80 7.68 -11.34
N GLY A 145 -28.10 7.70 -12.48
CA GLY A 145 -27.76 8.93 -13.23
C GLY A 145 -26.36 9.49 -12.93
N THR A 146 -25.64 8.92 -11.97
CA THR A 146 -24.19 9.15 -11.77
C THR A 146 -23.38 8.40 -12.81
N ALA A 147 -22.28 9.00 -13.28
CA ALA A 147 -21.38 8.34 -14.22
C ALA A 147 -20.74 7.10 -13.57
N SER A 148 -20.63 6.02 -14.35
CA SER A 148 -20.02 4.79 -13.84
C SER A 148 -18.53 4.97 -13.54
N PRO A 149 -18.05 4.50 -12.38
CA PRO A 149 -16.61 4.47 -12.08
C PRO A 149 -15.85 3.57 -13.04
N GLN A 150 -16.55 2.59 -13.66
CA GLN A 150 -16.00 1.71 -14.71
C GLN A 150 -15.93 2.38 -16.10
N HIS A 151 -16.35 3.64 -16.24
CA HIS A 151 -16.14 4.37 -17.48
C HIS A 151 -14.63 4.64 -17.65
N GLY A 152 -14.06 4.35 -18.83
CA GLY A 152 -12.63 4.55 -19.08
C GLY A 152 -12.05 5.96 -18.79
N ARG A 153 -12.87 7.02 -18.71
CA ARG A 153 -12.42 8.34 -18.24
C ARG A 153 -12.31 8.41 -16.72
N ALA A 154 -13.25 7.79 -16.00
CA ALA A 154 -13.21 7.68 -14.54
C ALA A 154 -12.03 6.81 -14.10
N ILE A 155 -11.86 5.61 -14.70
CA ILE A 155 -10.71 4.71 -14.44
C ILE A 155 -9.37 5.44 -14.57
N ARG A 156 -9.17 6.20 -15.66
CA ARG A 156 -7.92 6.96 -15.87
C ARG A 156 -7.65 8.00 -14.77
N THR A 157 -8.70 8.58 -14.20
CA THR A 157 -8.57 9.58 -13.13
C THR A 157 -8.43 8.93 -11.76
N ALA A 158 -9.17 7.85 -11.52
CA ALA A 158 -9.17 7.07 -10.28
C ALA A 158 -7.84 6.33 -10.06
N ARG A 159 -7.22 5.82 -11.14
CA ARG A 159 -5.94 5.09 -11.09
C ARG A 159 -6.01 3.81 -10.24
N GLY A 160 -7.10 3.05 -10.36
CA GLY A 160 -7.29 1.77 -9.67
C GLY A 160 -7.99 1.88 -8.33
N THR A 161 -8.23 3.09 -7.82
CA THR A 161 -8.94 3.29 -6.54
C THR A 161 -10.43 2.91 -6.60
N GLU A 162 -10.99 2.81 -7.81
CA GLU A 162 -12.33 2.25 -8.04
C GLU A 162 -12.43 0.75 -7.80
N GLU A 163 -11.29 0.06 -7.70
CA GLU A 163 -11.20 -1.37 -7.35
C GLU A 163 -10.95 -1.57 -5.85
N THR A 164 -10.44 -0.55 -5.14
CA THR A 164 -10.09 -0.63 -3.71
C THR A 164 -11.17 -0.10 -2.78
N VAL A 165 -11.93 0.91 -3.22
CA VAL A 165 -13.05 1.49 -2.45
C VAL A 165 -14.33 0.76 -2.83
N ASP A 166 -15.03 0.17 -1.84
CA ASP A 166 -16.30 -0.50 -2.09
C ASP A 166 -17.34 0.48 -2.63
N TRP A 167 -18.12 0.05 -3.62
CA TRP A 167 -19.17 0.90 -4.18
C TRP A 167 -20.36 0.12 -4.73
N GLU A 168 -21.51 0.77 -4.79
CA GLU A 168 -22.71 0.20 -5.41
C GLU A 168 -23.58 1.29 -6.07
N PHE A 169 -24.34 0.87 -7.08
CA PHE A 169 -25.41 1.70 -7.63
C PHE A 169 -26.70 1.52 -6.84
N MET A 170 -27.42 2.61 -6.64
CA MET A 170 -28.68 2.60 -5.91
C MET A 170 -29.70 3.54 -6.55
N SER A 171 -30.97 3.11 -6.60
CA SER A 171 -32.06 4.00 -6.99
C SER A 171 -32.24 5.10 -5.95
N PRO A 172 -32.74 6.30 -6.32
CA PRO A 172 -33.03 7.36 -5.36
C PRO A 172 -33.92 6.90 -4.19
N GLU A 173 -34.93 6.07 -4.48
CA GLU A 173 -35.87 5.55 -3.47
C GLU A 173 -35.17 4.61 -2.49
N SER A 174 -34.28 3.77 -3.02
CA SER A 174 -33.51 2.82 -2.20
C SER A 174 -32.52 3.57 -1.31
N ALA A 175 -31.89 4.63 -1.82
CA ALA A 175 -30.98 5.48 -1.05
C ALA A 175 -31.70 6.22 0.07
N VAL A 176 -32.87 6.80 -0.21
CA VAL A 176 -33.71 7.45 0.81
C VAL A 176 -34.14 6.44 1.87
N LYS A 177 -34.50 5.21 1.49
CA LYS A 177 -34.87 4.16 2.43
C LYS A 177 -33.68 3.77 3.32
N MET A 178 -32.50 3.60 2.73
CA MET A 178 -31.26 3.30 3.45
C MET A 178 -30.94 4.40 4.46
N ILE A 179 -30.92 5.66 4.02
CA ILE A 179 -30.69 6.86 4.86
C ILE A 179 -31.69 6.95 6.02
N ARG A 180 -32.97 6.62 5.78
CA ARG A 180 -33.99 6.67 6.84
C ARG A 180 -33.89 5.50 7.81
N SER A 181 -33.36 4.37 7.36
CA SER A 181 -33.18 3.18 8.18
C SER A 181 -31.89 3.20 8.99
N SER A 182 -30.86 3.90 8.50
CA SER A 182 -29.70 4.22 9.30
C SER A 182 -30.09 5.27 10.35
N CYS A 183 -29.62 5.09 11.59
CA CYS A 183 -29.71 6.12 12.63
C CYS A 183 -28.57 7.15 12.52
N ASP A 184 -27.85 7.13 11.39
CA ASP A 184 -26.64 7.90 11.16
C ASP A 184 -26.98 9.33 10.70
N LYS A 185 -26.08 10.26 11.03
CA LYS A 185 -26.24 11.67 10.63
C LYS A 185 -25.86 11.81 9.17
N VAL A 186 -26.84 12.12 8.32
CA VAL A 186 -26.58 12.49 6.92
C VAL A 186 -26.21 13.95 6.82
N ILE A 187 -25.11 14.23 6.11
CA ILE A 187 -24.63 15.58 5.82
C ILE A 187 -24.74 15.79 4.31
N ALA A 188 -25.41 16.86 3.92
CA ALA A 188 -25.53 17.27 2.53
C ALA A 188 -24.69 18.52 2.29
N LEU A 189 -23.90 18.51 1.22
CA LEU A 189 -23.19 19.69 0.73
C LEU A 189 -24.12 20.46 -0.22
N GLU A 190 -24.52 21.67 0.16
CA GLU A 190 -25.47 22.49 -0.61
C GLU A 190 -25.14 23.99 -0.48
N LEU A 191 -25.62 24.80 -1.42
CA LEU A 191 -25.52 26.25 -1.32
C LEU A 191 -26.51 26.77 -0.25
N GLY A 192 -25.98 27.33 0.83
CA GLY A 192 -26.80 27.94 1.91
C GLY A 192 -26.90 27.14 3.21
N GLY A 193 -25.99 26.18 3.43
CA GLY A 193 -25.82 25.49 4.72
C GLY A 193 -24.92 26.25 5.72
N THR A 194 -24.56 25.56 6.81
CA THR A 194 -23.52 26.02 7.75
C THR A 194 -22.17 26.10 7.04
N ASN A 195 -21.39 27.15 7.32
CA ASN A 195 -20.02 27.26 6.81
C ASN A 195 -19.20 26.03 7.25
N ILE A 196 -18.42 25.46 6.34
CA ILE A 196 -17.59 24.27 6.61
C ILE A 196 -16.60 24.51 7.77
N GLU A 197 -16.14 25.74 7.97
CA GLU A 197 -15.24 26.12 9.07
C GLU A 197 -15.95 26.12 10.43
N GLU A 198 -17.27 26.24 10.45
CA GLU A 198 -18.10 26.27 11.66
C GLU A 198 -18.81 24.92 11.91
N PHE A 199 -18.84 24.05 10.91
CA PHE A 199 -19.55 22.79 10.98
C PHE A 199 -18.76 21.73 11.75
N VAL A 200 -19.36 21.19 12.82
CA VAL A 200 -18.75 20.12 13.62
C VAL A 200 -19.11 18.75 13.03
N PHE A 201 -18.15 18.14 12.34
CA PHE A 201 -18.31 16.81 11.76
C PHE A 201 -18.41 15.72 12.85
N PRO A 202 -19.36 14.77 12.72
CA PRO A 202 -19.40 13.61 13.58
C PRO A 202 -18.24 12.67 13.24
N PHE A 203 -17.76 11.92 14.24
CA PHE A 203 -16.69 10.92 14.07
C PHE A 203 -17.15 9.65 13.33
N LYS A 204 -18.47 9.48 13.15
CA LYS A 204 -19.14 8.35 12.48
C LYS A 204 -20.36 8.89 11.72
N GLY A 205 -20.60 8.39 10.51
CA GLY A 205 -21.74 8.80 9.68
C GLY A 205 -21.74 8.15 8.30
#